data_AF-A0A9D8SC16-F1
#
_entry.id   AF-A0A9D8SC16-F1
#
_cell.length_a   1.000
_cell.length_b   1.000
_cell.length_c   1.000
_cell.angle_alpha   90.00
_cell.angle_beta   90.00
_cell.angle_gamma   90.00
#
_symmetry.space_group_name_H-M   'P 1'
#
loop_
_entity.id
_entity.type
_entity.pdbx_description
1 polymer ?
#
loop_
_entity_poly.entity_id
_entity_poly.type
_entity_poly.pdbx_seq_one_letter_code
_entity_poly.pdbx_strand_id
1 'polypeptide(L)'
;MTVEERCKNGYSLNRRQLFRWMYSHGYSKARMAHCLKITKKEFIWRLDFWEPFEKWQIKRLVRIMKAKAAFFAIYFHSRQERKDVYFKVFGCELKCGGKKHGRN
;
A
#
# COMPACT_ATOMS: atom_id res chain seq x y z
N MET A 1 -9.13 -17.29 -10.24
CA MET A 1 -9.26 -15.84 -10.04
C MET A 1 -7.88 -15.22 -9.92
N THR A 2 -7.50 -14.35 -10.83
CA THR A 2 -6.21 -13.64 -10.78
C THR A 2 -6.28 -12.49 -9.78
N VAL A 3 -5.14 -12.02 -9.25
CA VAL A 3 -5.07 -10.84 -8.35
C VAL A 3 -5.73 -9.62 -9.01
N GLU A 4 -5.68 -9.55 -10.34
CA GLU A 4 -6.29 -8.50 -11.16
C GLU A 4 -7.81 -8.46 -11.03
N GLU A 5 -8.50 -9.61 -10.97
CA GLU A 5 -9.96 -9.67 -10.84
C GLU A 5 -10.44 -9.19 -9.46
N ARG A 6 -9.67 -9.46 -8.39
CA ARG A 6 -10.00 -9.03 -7.03
C ARG A 6 -9.77 -7.55 -6.78
N CYS A 7 -8.80 -6.95 -7.48
CA CYS A 7 -8.43 -5.55 -7.32
C CYS A 7 -9.21 -4.58 -8.22
N LYS A 8 -10.10 -5.07 -9.10
CA LYS A 8 -10.79 -4.25 -10.11
C LYS A 8 -11.53 -3.03 -9.54
N ASN A 9 -11.99 -3.07 -8.29
CA ASN A 9 -12.88 -2.04 -7.72
C ASN A 9 -12.47 -1.52 -6.32
N GLY A 10 -11.25 -1.74 -5.83
CA GLY A 10 -10.91 -1.34 -4.45
C GLY A 10 -9.44 -1.14 -4.12
N TYR A 11 -9.19 -0.66 -2.91
CA TYR A 11 -7.85 -0.25 -2.46
C TYR A 11 -7.12 -1.40 -1.73
N SER A 12 -6.52 -2.30 -2.48
CA SER A 12 -5.68 -3.35 -1.90
C SER A 12 -4.32 -2.80 -1.48
N LEU A 13 -3.71 -3.41 -0.45
CA LEU A 13 -2.43 -2.97 0.11
C LEU A 13 -1.35 -4.02 -0.13
N ASN A 14 -0.16 -3.57 -0.48
CA ASN A 14 1.01 -4.43 -0.60
C ASN A 14 1.51 -4.84 0.80
N ARG A 15 1.24 -6.10 1.18
CA ARG A 15 1.63 -6.70 2.46
C ARG A 15 3.10 -6.46 2.83
N ARG A 16 4.03 -6.67 1.89
CA ARG A 16 5.48 -6.57 2.16
C ARG A 16 5.86 -5.12 2.48
N GLN A 17 5.40 -4.17 1.67
CA GLN A 17 5.71 -2.75 1.84
C GLN A 17 5.07 -2.20 3.12
N LEU A 18 3.81 -2.57 3.39
CA LEU A 18 3.11 -2.16 4.59
C LEU A 18 3.80 -2.71 5.85
N PHE A 19 4.13 -4.00 5.90
CA PHE A 19 4.81 -4.58 7.06
C PHE A 19 6.21 -4.02 7.26
N ARG A 20 6.97 -3.79 6.17
CA ARG A 20 8.29 -3.15 6.28
C ARG A 20 8.18 -1.77 6.93
N TRP A 21 7.24 -0.94 6.49
CA TRP A 21 7.01 0.37 7.09
C TRP A 21 6.52 0.24 8.54
N MET A 22 5.59 -0.66 8.81
CA MET A 22 5.03 -0.83 10.15
C MET A 22 6.11 -1.19 11.18
N TYR A 23 6.94 -2.20 10.88
CA TYR A 23 7.97 -2.64 11.81
C TYR A 23 9.06 -1.59 12.00
N SER A 24 9.43 -0.85 10.95
CA SER A 24 10.42 0.22 11.08
C SER A 24 9.91 1.44 11.88
N HIS A 25 8.60 1.55 12.11
CA HIS A 25 7.98 2.64 12.88
C HIS A 25 7.31 2.16 14.18
N GLY A 26 7.61 0.94 14.65
CA GLY A 26 7.09 0.41 15.92
C GLY A 26 5.60 0.08 15.93
N TYR A 27 5.00 -0.20 14.76
CA TYR A 27 3.62 -0.67 14.66
C TYR A 27 3.54 -2.20 14.64
N SER A 28 2.78 -2.75 15.57
CA SER A 28 2.37 -4.16 15.52
C SER A 28 1.17 -4.35 14.57
N LYS A 29 0.97 -5.59 14.10
CA LYS A 29 -0.22 -5.96 13.30
C LYS A 29 -1.53 -5.64 14.03
N ALA A 30 -1.58 -5.92 15.33
CA ALA A 30 -2.75 -5.63 16.17
C ALA A 30 -3.00 -4.12 16.28
N ARG A 31 -1.94 -3.32 16.50
CA ARG A 31 -2.05 -1.86 16.60
C ARG A 31 -2.58 -1.25 15.30
N MET A 32 -2.05 -1.67 14.15
CA MET A 32 -2.53 -1.18 12.86
C MET A 32 -3.98 -1.59 12.58
N ALA A 33 -4.34 -2.85 12.84
CA ALA A 33 -5.71 -3.33 12.68
C ALA A 33 -6.70 -2.53 13.54
N HIS A 34 -6.33 -2.25 14.79
CA HIS A 34 -7.13 -1.41 15.69
C HIS A 34 -7.30 0.02 15.15
N CYS A 35 -6.25 0.60 14.56
CA CYS A 35 -6.34 1.91 13.90
C CYS A 35 -7.31 1.92 12.71
N LEU A 36 -7.49 0.78 12.04
CA LEU A 36 -8.40 0.59 10.90
C LEU A 36 -9.77 0.01 11.32
N LYS A 37 -10.06 -0.06 12.63
CA LYS A 37 -11.30 -0.60 13.23
C LYS A 37 -11.69 -1.98 12.70
N ILE A 38 -10.70 -2.83 12.50
CA ILE A 38 -10.88 -4.24 12.13
C ILE A 38 -10.06 -5.13 13.06
N THR A 39 -10.39 -6.42 13.09
CA THR A 39 -9.62 -7.38 13.89
C THR A 39 -8.25 -7.63 13.26
N LYS A 40 -7.28 -8.09 14.07
CA LYS A 40 -5.96 -8.51 13.56
C LYS A 40 -6.09 -9.63 12.52
N LYS A 41 -7.03 -10.57 12.72
CA LYS A 41 -7.28 -11.68 11.80
C LYS A 41 -7.79 -11.15 10.46
N GLU A 42 -8.78 -10.26 10.50
CA GLU A 42 -9.34 -9.62 9.30
C GLU A 42 -8.28 -8.81 8.55
N PHE A 43 -7.47 -8.02 9.26
CA PHE A 43 -6.39 -7.25 8.65
C PHE A 43 -5.37 -8.14 7.91
N ILE A 44 -4.97 -9.25 8.51
CA ILE A 44 -4.04 -10.20 7.88
C ILE A 44 -4.71 -10.89 6.70
N TRP A 45 -5.95 -11.35 6.87
CA TRP A 45 -6.72 -12.01 5.81
C TRP A 45 -6.85 -11.11 4.57
N ARG A 46 -7.22 -9.84 4.74
CA ARG A 46 -7.31 -8.91 3.60
C ARG A 46 -5.98 -8.70 2.88
N LEU A 47 -4.87 -8.65 3.62
CA LEU A 47 -3.53 -8.53 3.04
C LEU A 47 -3.07 -9.80 2.31
N ASP A 48 -3.44 -10.98 2.82
CA ASP A 48 -3.04 -12.26 2.24
C ASP A 48 -3.89 -12.61 1.01
N PHE A 49 -5.16 -12.24 1.00
CA PHE A 49 -6.11 -12.51 -0.09
C PHE A 49 -6.34 -11.35 -1.06
N TRP A 50 -5.62 -10.24 -0.88
CA TRP A 50 -5.72 -9.02 -1.69
C TRP A 50 -7.11 -8.37 -1.67
N GLU A 51 -7.83 -8.54 -0.57
CA GLU A 51 -9.14 -7.95 -0.39
C GLU A 51 -9.05 -6.45 -0.15
N PRO A 52 -9.97 -5.66 -0.72
CA PRO A 52 -9.90 -4.22 -0.65
C PRO A 52 -10.20 -3.68 0.75
N PHE A 53 -9.56 -2.56 1.06
CA PHE A 53 -9.89 -1.74 2.22
C PHE A 53 -10.89 -0.65 1.83
N GLU A 54 -11.72 -0.25 2.78
CA GLU A 54 -12.67 0.84 2.56
C GLU A 54 -11.96 2.19 2.41
N LYS A 55 -12.56 3.13 1.67
CA LYS A 55 -11.99 4.45 1.38
C LYS A 55 -11.55 5.19 2.66
N TRP A 56 -12.34 5.12 3.74
CA TRP A 56 -12.00 5.78 4.99
C TRP A 56 -10.83 5.10 5.73
N GLN A 57 -10.68 3.76 5.59
CA GLN A 57 -9.54 3.02 6.13
C GLN A 57 -8.26 3.43 5.43
N ILE A 58 -8.29 3.57 4.11
CA ILE A 58 -7.17 4.10 3.32
C ILE A 58 -6.85 5.53 3.70
N LYS A 59 -7.84 6.40 3.84
CA LYS A 59 -7.63 7.79 4.30
C LYS A 59 -6.96 7.82 5.68
N ARG A 60 -7.35 6.92 6.59
CA ARG A 60 -6.75 6.79 7.92
C ARG A 60 -5.33 6.25 7.85
N LEU A 61 -5.07 5.26 7.00
CA LEU A 61 -3.74 4.72 6.73
C LEU A 61 -2.79 5.80 6.17
N VAL A 62 -3.27 6.60 5.21
CA VAL A 62 -2.53 7.75 4.65
C VAL A 62 -2.17 8.77 5.72
N ARG A 63 -3.09 9.06 6.65
CA ARG A 63 -2.81 9.97 7.78
C ARG A 63 -1.76 9.42 8.74
N ILE A 64 -1.79 8.12 9.02
CA ILE A 64 -0.83 7.44 9.91
C ILE A 64 0.55 7.39 9.27
N MET A 65 0.64 6.94 8.02
CA MET A 65 1.92 6.72 7.33
C MET A 65 2.52 7.97 6.72
N LYS A 66 1.72 9.04 6.57
CA LYS A 66 1.95 10.16 5.64
C LYS A 66 1.83 9.73 4.18
N ALA A 67 1.47 10.69 3.33
CA ALA A 67 1.12 10.46 1.93
C ALA A 67 2.18 9.67 1.16
N LYS A 68 3.46 10.02 1.32
CA LYS A 68 4.56 9.38 0.58
C LYS A 68 4.72 7.91 0.94
N ALA A 69 4.75 7.55 2.23
CA ALA A 69 4.91 6.16 2.63
C ALA A 69 3.65 5.32 2.33
N ALA A 70 2.46 5.90 2.53
CA ALA A 70 1.20 5.24 2.20
C ALA A 70 1.10 4.92 0.70
N PHE A 71 1.52 5.85 -0.16
CA PHE A 71 1.58 5.63 -1.59
C PHE A 71 2.40 4.38 -1.96
N PHE A 72 3.52 4.12 -1.29
CA PHE A 72 4.32 2.91 -1.54
C PHE A 72 3.72 1.62 -0.97
N ALA A 73 2.72 1.71 -0.10
CA ALA A 73 2.00 0.57 0.47
C ALA A 73 0.67 0.28 -0.25
N ILE A 74 0.12 1.25 -0.98
CA ILE A 74 -1.07 1.06 -1.82
C ILE A 74 -0.66 0.29 -3.08
N TYR A 75 -1.48 -0.70 -3.45
CA TYR A 75 -1.35 -1.40 -4.72
C TYR A 75 -1.95 -0.57 -5.85
N PHE A 76 -1.24 -0.52 -6.98
CA PHE A 76 -1.70 0.08 -8.23
C PHE A 76 -1.65 -1.00 -9.29
N HIS A 77 -2.67 -1.04 -10.16
CA HIS A 77 -2.81 -2.10 -11.15
C HIS A 77 -1.71 -1.98 -12.22
N SER A 78 -1.39 -0.76 -12.63
CA SER A 78 -0.35 -0.52 -13.63
C SER A 78 0.76 0.41 -13.12
N ARG A 79 1.94 0.26 -13.73
CA ARG A 79 3.07 1.17 -13.49
C ARG A 79 2.75 2.59 -13.97
N GLN A 80 1.94 2.73 -15.01
CA GLN A 80 1.54 4.03 -15.54
C GLN A 80 0.58 4.74 -14.58
N GLU A 81 -0.48 4.06 -14.14
CA GLU A 81 -1.41 4.56 -13.12
C GLU A 81 -0.65 5.04 -11.88
N ARG A 82 0.30 4.24 -11.41
CA ARG A 82 1.15 4.61 -10.28
C ARG A 82 1.91 5.92 -10.53
N LYS A 83 2.51 6.10 -11.70
CA LYS A 83 3.22 7.35 -12.03
C LYS A 83 2.26 8.54 -12.09
N ASP A 84 1.09 8.36 -12.70
CA ASP A 84 0.09 9.41 -12.86
C ASP A 84 -0.44 9.86 -11.49
N VAL A 85 -0.76 8.92 -10.61
CA VAL A 85 -1.19 9.23 -9.24
C VAL A 85 -0.06 9.91 -8.47
N TYR A 86 1.18 9.45 -8.61
CA TYR A 86 2.33 10.09 -7.95
C TYR A 86 2.50 11.55 -8.40
N PHE A 87 2.46 11.80 -9.70
CA PHE A 87 2.56 13.16 -10.24
C PHE A 87 1.40 14.04 -9.77
N LYS A 88 0.16 13.54 -9.83
CA LYS A 88 -1.03 14.26 -9.35
C LYS A 88 -0.96 14.62 -7.85
N VAL A 89 -0.40 13.73 -7.02
CA VAL A 89 -0.35 13.91 -5.56
C VAL A 89 0.86 14.73 -5.11
N PHE A 90 2.02 14.57 -5.76
CA PHE A 90 3.29 15.14 -5.30
C PHE A 90 3.90 16.20 -6.25
N GLY A 91 3.28 16.45 -7.40
CA GLY A 91 3.71 17.48 -8.36
C GLY A 91 5.06 17.21 -9.04
N CYS A 92 5.62 16.01 -8.90
CA CYS A 92 6.91 15.64 -9.49
C CYS A 92 6.87 14.21 -10.04
N GLU A 93 7.77 13.91 -10.97
CA GLU A 93 7.83 12.58 -11.57
C GLU A 93 8.38 11.53 -10.58
N LEU A 94 7.75 10.36 -10.59
CA LEU A 94 8.26 9.21 -9.85
C LEU A 94 9.53 8.68 -10.54
N LYS A 95 10.70 9.03 -10.02
CA LYS A 95 11.97 8.43 -10.44
C LYS A 95 11.94 6.94 -10.16
N CYS A 96 11.72 6.15 -11.20
CA CYS A 96 11.88 4.71 -11.11
C CYS A 96 13.38 4.44 -10.99
N GLY A 97 13.84 3.93 -9.85
CA GLY A 97 15.22 3.47 -9.71
C GLY A 97 15.50 2.41 -10.75
N GLY A 98 16.19 2.78 -11.83
CA GLY A 98 16.82 1.82 -12.72
C GLY A 98 17.88 1.12 -11.88
N LYS A 99 17.73 -0.19 -11.67
CA LYS A 99 18.88 -1.02 -11.31
C LYS A 99 19.86 -0.87 -12.47
N LYS A 100 20.92 -0.08 -12.33
CA LYS A 100 22.14 -0.37 -13.06
C LYS A 100 22.61 -1.70 -12.48
N HIS A 101 22.36 -2.80 -13.21
CA HIS A 101 23.14 -4.02 -13.01
C HIS A 101 24.58 -3.60 -13.32
N GLY A 102 25.38 -3.36 -12.28
CA GLY A 102 26.82 -3.38 -12.41
C GLY A 102 27.20 -4.80 -12.81
N ARG A 103 27.52 -4.99 -14.08
CA ARG A 103 28.39 -6.08 -14.49
C ARG A 103 29.77 -5.73 -13.94
N ASN A 104 30.25 -6.52 -13.00
CA ASN A 104 31.68 -6.66 -12.74
C ASN A 104 31.99 -8.14 -12.86
#